data_AF-A0A831UEY0-F1
#
_entry.id   AF-A0A831UEY0-F1
#
_cell.length_a   1.000
_cell.length_b   1.000
_cell.length_c   1.000
_cell.angle_alpha   90.00
_cell.angle_beta   90.00
_cell.angle_gamma   90.00
#
_symmetry.space_group_name_H-M   'P 1'
#
loop_
_entity.id
_entity.type
_entity.pdbx_description
1 polymer ?
#
loop_
_entity_poly.entity_id
_entity_poly.type
_entity_poly.pdbx_seq_one_letter_code
_entity_poly.pdbx_strand_id
1 'polypeptide(L)' 'MPARLGLTRELASELKALFGGRVLLAPAERAPYRYDALLMGETPLAVVLPRSTAEVQALVRLSRKYG' A
#
# COMPACT_ATOMS: atom_id res chain seq x y z
N MET A 1 20.90 2.13 -2.87
CA MET A 1 19.51 1.66 -2.78
C MET A 1 18.92 2.26 -1.51
N PRO A 2 17.90 3.14 -1.58
CA PRO A 2 17.29 3.67 -0.37
C PRO A 2 16.78 2.49 0.48
N ALA A 3 16.94 2.60 1.80
CA ALA A 3 16.49 1.57 2.73
C ALA A 3 14.98 1.36 2.55
N ARG A 4 14.57 0.17 2.14
CA ARG A 4 13.15 -0.19 2.10
C ARG A 4 12.62 -0.19 3.53
N LEU A 5 11.94 0.89 3.89
CA LEU A 5 11.20 0.94 5.15
C LEU A 5 10.09 -0.10 5.08
N GLY A 6 10.07 -1.02 6.06
CA GLY A 6 8.98 -1.96 6.23
C GLY A 6 7.67 -1.23 6.57
N LEU A 7 6.55 -1.95 6.54
CA LEU A 7 5.25 -1.41 6.94
C LEU A 7 5.29 -1.01 8.43
N THR A 8 5.42 0.28 8.72
CA THR A 8 5.39 0.81 10.08
C THR A 8 3.96 0.84 10.63
N ARG A 9 3.82 0.87 11.96
CA ARG A 9 2.51 0.91 12.62
C ARG A 9 1.79 2.22 12.33
N GLU A 10 2.55 3.31 12.24
CA GLU A 10 2.08 4.65 11.91
C GLU A 10 1.53 4.69 10.48
N LEU A 11 2.29 4.18 9.50
CA LEU A 11 1.84 4.10 8.11
C LEU A 11 0.58 3.24 7.98
N ALA A 12 0.57 2.07 8.62
CA ALA A 12 -0.61 1.20 8.63
C ALA A 12 -1.84 1.90 9.23
N SER A 13 -1.67 2.70 10.29
CA SER A 13 -2.76 3.44 10.91
C SER A 13 -3.27 4.58 10.03
N GLU A 14 -2.37 5.35 9.40
CA GLU A 14 -2.75 6.45 8.51
C GLU A 14 -3.47 5.92 7.25
N LEU A 15 -2.99 4.81 6.68
CA LEU A 15 -3.66 4.15 5.57
C LEU A 15 -5.07 3.70 5.96
N LYS A 16 -5.23 3.04 7.11
CA LYS A 16 -6.56 2.63 7.60
C LYS A 16 -7.46 3.83 7.88
N ALA A 17 -6.93 4.93 8.41
CA ALA A 17 -7.72 6.14 8.66
C ALA A 17 -8.25 6.77 7.36
N LEU A 18 -7.44 6.80 6.31
CA LEU A 18 -7.81 7.42 5.03
C LEU A 18 -8.74 6.55 4.17
N PHE A 19 -8.51 5.24 4.15
CA PHE A 19 -9.14 4.34 3.19
C PHE A 19 -10.04 3.27 3.84
N GLY A 20 -10.00 3.13 5.18
CA GLY A 20 -10.82 2.17 5.93
C GLY A 20 -10.55 0.73 5.52
N GLY A 21 -11.61 -0.03 5.28
CA GLY A 21 -11.56 -1.43 4.80
C GLY A 21 -11.05 -1.59 3.37
N ARG A 22 -10.63 -0.51 2.70
CA ARG A 22 -10.07 -0.53 1.34
C ARG A 22 -8.54 -0.57 1.34
N VAL A 23 -7.94 -0.98 2.45
CA VAL A 23 -6.51 -1.23 2.60
C VAL A 23 -6.30 -2.67 3.00
N LEU A 24 -5.52 -3.37 2.18
CA LEU A 24 -5.13 -4.75 2.40
C LEU A 24 -3.71 -4.77 2.97
N LEU A 25 -3.57 -5.27 4.19
CA LEU A 25 -2.30 -5.33 4.92
C LEU A 25 -1.92 -6.76 5.29
N ALA A 26 -2.91 -7.65 5.43
CA ALA A 26 -2.64 -9.03 5.80
C ALA A 26 -1.91 -9.75 4.66
N PRO A 27 -0.97 -10.67 4.98
CA PRO A 27 -0.21 -11.39 3.95
C PRO A 27 -1.09 -12.10 2.92
N ALA A 28 -2.18 -12.73 3.36
CA ALA A 28 -3.11 -13.43 2.49
C ALA A 28 -3.84 -12.49 1.51
N GLU A 29 -4.16 -11.28 1.93
CA GLU A 29 -4.83 -10.29 1.08
C GLU A 29 -3.88 -9.70 0.02
N ARG A 30 -2.58 -9.63 0.33
CA ARG A 30 -1.55 -9.07 -0.55
C ARG A 30 -0.93 -10.09 -1.49
N ALA A 31 -1.00 -11.38 -1.16
CA ALA A 31 -0.42 -12.46 -1.96
C ALA A 31 -0.87 -12.47 -3.43
N PRO A 32 -2.15 -12.18 -3.78
CA PRO A 32 -2.57 -12.10 -5.18
C PRO A 32 -1.89 -10.97 -5.96
N TYR A 33 -1.51 -9.89 -5.30
CA TYR A 33 -0.88 -8.71 -5.92
C TYR A 33 0.63 -8.86 -6.12
N ARG A 34 1.19 -10.02 -5.77
CA ARG A 34 2.56 -10.39 -6.11
C ARG A 34 2.71 -10.70 -7.60
N TYR A 35 1.63 -11.07 -8.27
CA TYR A 35 1.65 -11.49 -9.67
C TYR A 35 1.24 -10.30 -10.53
N ASP A 36 2.12 -9.86 -11.42
CA ASP A 36 1.62 -9.27 -12.66
C ASP A 36 1.25 -10.44 -13.60
N ALA A 37 0.40 -10.19 -14.60
CA ALA A 37 -0.17 -11.25 -15.44
C ALA A 37 0.86 -12.15 -16.17
N LEU A 38 2.16 -11.82 -16.11
CA LEU A 38 3.25 -12.51 -16.81
C LEU A 38 4.39 -12.94 -15.87
N LEU A 39 4.61 -12.25 -14.75
CA LEU A 39 5.78 -12.45 -13.88
C LEU A 39 5.44 -12.47 -12.39
N MET A 40 6.19 -13.28 -11.65
CA MET A 40 6.21 -13.25 -10.20
C MET A 40 7.07 -12.08 -9.71
N GLY A 41 6.44 -11.10 -9.07
CA GLY A 41 7.10 -9.97 -8.42
C GLY A 41 7.37 -10.19 -6.93
N GLU A 42 7.72 -9.10 -6.25
CA GLU A 42 7.81 -9.04 -4.79
C GLU A 42 6.42 -8.78 -4.18
N THR A 43 6.20 -9.28 -2.96
CA THR A 43 4.95 -8.99 -2.25
C THR A 43 4.91 -7.49 -1.87
N PRO A 44 3.87 -6.73 -2.28
CA PRO A 44 3.78 -5.31 -1.95
C PRO A 44 3.62 -5.10 -0.44
N LEU A 45 4.05 -3.97 0.12
CA LEU A 45 3.92 -3.65 1.56
C LEU A 45 2.46 -3.50 1.99
N ALA A 46 1.64 -2.91 1.13
CA ALA A 46 0.20 -2.66 1.31
C ALA A 46 -0.46 -2.57 -0.07
N VAL A 47 -1.76 -2.85 -0.14
CA VAL A 47 -2.57 -2.57 -1.33
C VAL A 47 -3.72 -1.66 -0.94
N VAL A 48 -3.97 -0.61 -1.74
CA VAL A 48 -5.00 0.39 -1.48
C VAL A 48 -5.95 0.44 -2.68
N LEU A 49 -7.25 0.51 -2.43
CA LEU A 49 -8.31 0.54 -3.45
C LEU A 49 -8.99 1.92 -3.50
N PRO A 50 -8.34 2.93 -4.10
CA PRO A 50 -8.90 4.27 -4.24
C PRO A 50 -10.08 4.28 -5.21
N ARG A 51 -11.00 5.23 -5.03
CA ARG A 51 -12.21 5.43 -5.83
C ARG A 51 -12.26 6.78 -6.52
N SER A 52 -11.29 7.66 -6.26
CA SER A 52 -11.22 8.99 -6.87
C SER A 52 -9.77 9.42 -7.09
N THR A 53 -9.58 10.39 -7.99
CA THR A 53 -8.27 11.02 -8.20
C THR A 53 -7.74 11.72 -6.95
N ALA A 54 -8.63 12.32 -6.14
CA ALA A 54 -8.24 12.97 -4.89
C ALA A 54 -7.65 11.97 -3.88
N GLU A 55 -8.23 10.77 -3.81
CA GLU A 55 -7.72 9.67 -2.98
C GLU A 55 -6.34 9.17 -3.46
N VAL A 56 -6.13 9.08 -4.77
CA VAL A 56 -4.80 8.76 -5.33
C VAL A 56 -3.78 9.83 -4.95
N GLN A 57 -4.14 11.12 -5.04
CA GLN A 57 -3.23 12.20 -4.64
C GLN A 57 -2.89 12.14 -3.15
N ALA A 58 -3.87 11.85 -2.29
CA ALA A 58 -3.64 11.66 -0.86
C ALA A 58 -2.68 10.50 -0.60
N LEU A 59 -2.86 9.37 -1.29
CA LEU A 59 -1.97 8.21 -1.20
C LEU A 59 -0.54 8.56 -1.62
N VAL A 60 -0.36 9.23 -2.77
CA VAL A 60 0.98 9.63 -3.26
C VAL A 60 1.68 10.58 -2.29
N ARG A 61 0.95 11.53 -1.68
CA ARG A 61 1.49 12.41 -0.63
C ARG A 61 1.92 11.62 0.61
N LEU A 62 1.10 10.65 1.03
CA LEU A 62 1.42 9.77 2.14
C LEU A 62 2.66 8.93 1.84
N SER A 63 2.75 8.29 0.68
CA SER A 63 3.94 7.52 0.29
C SER A 63 5.21 8.37 0.34
N ARG A 64 5.17 9.60 -0.21
CA ARG A 64 6.30 10.53 -0.15
C ARG A 64 6.73 10.91 1.27
N LYS A 65 5.80 10.96 2.23
CA LYS A 65 6.10 11.21 3.65
C LYS A 65 6.88 10.06 4.28
N TYR A 66 6.68 8.82 3.83
CA TYR A 66 7.26 7.61 4.43
C TYR A 66 8.43 7.00 3.64
N GLY A 67 8.71 7.47 2.42
CA GLY A 67 9.86 7.06 1.60
C GLY A 67 9.54 5.90 0.65
#